data_AF-A0A6A9TDT2-F1
#
_entry.id   AF-A0A6A9TDT2-F1
#
_cell.length_a   1.000
_cell.length_b   1.000
_cell.length_c   1.000
_cell.angle_alpha   90.00
_cell.angle_beta   90.00
_cell.angle_gamma   90.00
#
_symmetry.space_group_name_H-M   'P 1'
#
loop_
_entity.id
_entity.type
_entity.pdbx_description
1 polymer ?
#
loop_
_entity_poly.entity_id
_entity_poly.type
_entity_poly.pdbx_seq_one_letter_code
_entity_poly.pdbx_strand_id
1 'polypeptide(L)' 'DVATAAEVNAEDLAPGAHPGRLTLWTESAVAEVADR' A
#
# COMPACT_ATOMS: atom_id res chain seq x y z
N ASP A 1 -9.46 2.40 -4.29
CA ASP A 1 -9.31 2.93 -2.93
C ASP A 1 -8.10 3.85 -2.90
N VAL A 2 -8.01 4.73 -1.92
CA VAL A 2 -6.90 5.69 -1.77
C VAL A 2 -6.44 5.66 -0.32
N ALA A 3 -5.14 5.54 -0.12
CA ALA A 3 -4.48 5.61 1.18
C ALA A 3 -3.14 6.33 1.03
N THR A 4 -2.64 6.90 2.12
CA THR A 4 -1.29 7.45 2.20
C THR A 4 -0.29 6.35 2.58
N ALA A 5 1.00 6.58 2.30
CA ALA A 5 2.05 5.64 2.68
C ALA A 5 2.14 5.42 4.20
N ALA A 6 1.79 6.42 5.01
CA ALA A 6 1.75 6.31 6.46
C ALA A 6 0.59 5.42 6.96
N GLU A 7 -0.55 5.44 6.28
CA GLU A 7 -1.80 4.82 6.76
C GLU A 7 -2.14 3.50 6.06
N VAL A 8 -1.48 3.18 4.94
CA VAL A 8 -1.74 1.95 4.19
C VAL A 8 -1.49 0.72 5.07
N ASN A 9 -2.44 -0.21 5.03
CA ASN A 9 -2.47 -1.42 5.85
C ASN A 9 -2.65 -2.71 5.00
N ALA A 10 -2.70 -3.86 5.69
CA ALA A 10 -2.78 -5.16 5.03
C ALA A 10 -4.09 -5.39 4.26
N GLU A 11 -5.23 -4.89 4.76
CA GLU A 11 -6.52 -5.01 4.08
C GLU A 11 -6.54 -4.17 2.79
N ASP A 12 -5.88 -3.00 2.80
CA ASP A 12 -5.73 -2.17 1.61
C ASP A 12 -4.93 -2.90 0.51
N LEU A 13 -3.91 -3.69 0.88
CA LEU A 13 -3.05 -4.40 -0.06
C LEU A 13 -3.53 -5.81 -0.41
N ALA A 14 -4.33 -6.41 0.47
CA ALA A 14 -4.86 -7.77 0.33
C ALA A 14 -6.30 -7.86 0.86
N PRO A 15 -7.29 -7.28 0.17
CA PRO A 15 -8.68 -7.31 0.62
C PRO A 15 -9.17 -8.74 0.82
N GLY A 16 -9.77 -9.02 1.98
CA GLY A 16 -10.18 -10.37 2.36
C GLY A 16 -9.03 -11.38 2.45
N ALA A 17 -7.82 -10.90 2.76
CA ALA A 17 -6.58 -11.68 2.83
C ALA A 17 -6.13 -12.32 1.48
N HIS A 18 -6.58 -11.79 0.34
CA HIS A 18 -6.11 -12.21 -0.98
C HIS A 18 -4.99 -11.28 -1.50
N PRO A 19 -3.72 -11.74 -1.58
CA PRO A 19 -2.61 -10.87 -1.93
C PRO A 19 -2.54 -10.55 -3.43
N GLY A 20 -1.76 -9.51 -3.77
CA GLY A 20 -1.46 -9.17 -5.16
C GLY A 20 -2.41 -8.15 -5.78
N ARG A 21 -3.00 -7.27 -4.96
CA ARG A 21 -3.77 -6.14 -5.47
C ARG A 21 -2.88 -5.27 -6.37
N LEU A 22 -3.36 -4.96 -7.57
CA LEU A 22 -2.72 -4.00 -8.44
C LEU A 22 -2.80 -2.61 -7.78
N THR A 23 -1.66 -2.09 -7.36
CA THR A 23 -1.55 -0.82 -6.63
C THR A 23 -0.60 0.11 -7.37
N LEU A 24 -1.03 1.37 -7.53
CA LEU A 24 -0.19 2.44 -8.04
C LEU A 24 0.41 3.20 -6.87
N TRP A 25 1.69 3.46 -6.94
CA TRP A 25 2.44 4.19 -5.93
C TRP A 25 3.00 5.47 -6.54
N THR A 26 2.98 6.56 -5.77
CA THR A 26 3.85 7.70 -6.09
C THR A 26 5.29 7.34 -5.74
N GLU A 27 6.25 7.99 -6.39
CA GLU A 27 7.68 7.79 -6.10
C GLU A 27 7.99 8.00 -4.60
N SER A 28 7.45 9.07 -4.01
CA SER A 28 7.62 9.37 -2.59
C SER A 28 7.04 8.28 -1.67
N ALA A 29 5.88 7.72 -2.04
CA ALA A 29 5.24 6.67 -1.24
C ALA A 29 6.06 5.37 -1.25
N VAL A 30 6.66 5.02 -2.39
CA VAL A 30 7.59 3.86 -2.46
C VAL A 30 8.78 4.07 -1.53
N ALA A 31 9.37 5.26 -1.51
CA ALA A 31 10.47 5.57 -0.61
C ALA A 31 10.06 5.49 0.86
N GLU A 32 8.89 6.00 1.22
CA GLU A 32 8.40 6.02 2.60
C GLU A 32 8.08 4.62 3.15
N VAL A 33 7.48 3.73 2.35
CA VAL A 33 7.16 2.36 2.80
C VAL A 33 8.36 1.42 2.77
N ALA A 34 9.47 1.78 2.13
CA ALA A 34 10.66 0.93 2.04
C ALA A 34 11.30 0.66 3.42
N ASP A 35 11.07 1.55 4.39
CA ASP A 35 11.57 1.44 5.76
C ASP A 35 10.55 0.83 6.74
N ARG A 36 9.38 0.38 6.25
CA ARG A 36 8.29 -0.21 7.07
C ARG A 36 8.37 -1.72 7.22
#